data_AF-A0A969IS83-F1
#
_entry.id   AF-A0A969IS83-F1
#
_cell.length_a   1.000
_cell.length_b   1.000
_cell.length_c   1.000
_cell.angle_alpha   90.00
_cell.angle_beta   90.00
_cell.angle_gamma   90.00
#
_symmetry.space_group_name_H-M   'P 1'
#
loop_
_entity.id
_entity.type
_entity.pdbx_description
1 polymer ?
#
loop_
_entity_poly.entity_id
_entity_poly.type
_entity_poly.pdbx_seq_one_letter_code
_entity_poly.pdbx_strand_id
1 'polypeptide(L)'
;MARLPGTPVETKITKLDMIRHHLTAAVQMIAIKCNPYSTHVIVKAANEMIEVIARQTGVPLDWDPDLLIKDEHIKDYRKLANKAYNYLKHADKDANDPYDGPAHSDLCKLNDVLSLFNLNGYQALGGKLSPTLAEFSSMA
;
A
#
# COMPACT_ATOMS: atom_id res chain seq x y z
N MET A 1 9.88 -46.09 -3.18
CA MET A 1 10.46 -44.86 -2.62
C MET A 1 9.58 -44.39 -1.47
N ALA A 2 10.03 -44.56 -0.23
CA ALA A 2 9.30 -44.12 0.96
C ALA A 2 9.47 -42.60 1.15
N ARG A 3 8.37 -41.87 1.44
CA ARG A 3 8.44 -40.46 1.87
C ARG A 3 8.97 -40.42 3.30
N LEU A 4 10.01 -39.61 3.54
CA LEU A 4 10.53 -39.34 4.88
C LEU A 4 9.50 -38.51 5.69
N PRO A 5 9.28 -38.82 6.98
CA PRO A 5 8.41 -38.03 7.84
C PRO A 5 9.12 -36.73 8.24
N GLY A 6 8.44 -35.59 8.07
CA GLY A 6 8.89 -34.30 8.62
C GLY A 6 9.27 -33.21 7.62
N THR A 7 8.81 -33.25 6.36
CA THR A 7 8.87 -32.04 5.53
C THR A 7 7.95 -31.00 6.17
N PRO A 8 8.46 -29.82 6.59
CA PRO A 8 7.60 -28.76 7.09
C PRO A 8 6.57 -28.46 5.99
N VAL A 9 5.30 -28.33 6.36
CA VAL A 9 4.31 -27.77 5.44
C VAL A 9 4.80 -26.35 5.15
N GLU A 10 5.38 -26.16 3.97
CA GLU A 10 5.81 -24.86 3.48
C GLU A 10 4.56 -23.99 3.43
N THR A 11 4.40 -23.14 4.44
CA THR A 11 3.22 -22.31 4.61
C THR A 11 3.33 -21.23 3.54
N LYS A 12 2.66 -21.46 2.41
CA LYS A 12 2.66 -20.53 1.28
C LYS A 12 2.07 -19.20 1.75
N ILE A 13 2.88 -18.14 1.72
CA ILE A 13 2.45 -16.78 2.04
C ILE A 13 1.46 -16.32 0.97
N THR A 14 0.25 -15.95 1.39
CA THR A 14 -0.77 -15.45 0.47
C THR A 14 -0.54 -13.97 0.12
N LYS A 15 -1.24 -13.46 -0.89
CA LYS A 15 -1.22 -12.02 -1.21
C LYS A 15 -1.78 -11.17 -0.06
N LEU A 16 -2.78 -11.68 0.65
CA LEU A 16 -3.35 -11.01 1.83
C LEU A 16 -2.34 -10.96 2.99
N ASP A 17 -1.56 -12.04 3.20
CA ASP A 17 -0.46 -12.04 4.18
C ASP A 17 0.60 -11.00 3.82
N MET A 18 0.95 -10.88 2.54
CA MET A 18 1.93 -9.90 2.08
C MET A 18 1.44 -8.46 2.27
N ILE A 19 0.16 -8.17 2.03
CA ILE A 19 -0.46 -6.88 2.36
C ILE A 19 -0.27 -6.58 3.85
N ARG A 20 -0.58 -7.54 4.73
CA ARG A 20 -0.38 -7.38 6.19
C ARG A 20 1.07 -7.04 6.53
N HIS A 21 2.04 -7.69 5.89
CA HIS A 21 3.47 -7.40 6.10
C HIS A 21 3.84 -5.98 5.65
N HIS A 22 3.37 -5.53 4.48
CA HIS A 22 3.59 -4.15 4.03
C HIS A 22 2.93 -3.12 4.94
N LEU A 23 1.69 -3.35 5.39
CA LEU A 23 1.00 -2.44 6.31
C LEU A 23 1.72 -2.36 7.66
N THR A 24 2.20 -3.50 8.18
CA THR A 24 2.97 -3.52 9.42
C THR A 24 4.25 -2.69 9.28
N ALA A 25 5.01 -2.89 8.20
CA ALA A 25 6.22 -2.13 7.94
C ALA A 25 5.91 -0.63 7.74
N ALA A 26 4.88 -0.27 6.97
CA ALA A 26 4.47 1.11 6.75
C ALA A 26 4.13 1.81 8.08
N VAL A 27 3.27 1.21 8.91
CA VAL A 27 2.88 1.76 10.22
C VAL A 27 4.10 1.93 11.14
N GLN A 28 5.00 0.95 11.19
CA GLN A 28 6.23 1.05 11.96
C GLN A 28 7.12 2.18 11.47
N MET A 29 7.32 2.31 10.16
CA MET A 29 8.11 3.37 9.54
C MET A 29 7.52 4.75 9.81
N ILE A 30 6.20 4.89 9.78
CA ILE A 30 5.51 6.14 10.14
C ILE A 30 5.73 6.46 11.62
N ALA A 31 5.51 5.48 12.51
CA ALA A 31 5.62 5.68 13.96
C ALA A 31 7.02 6.18 14.39
N ILE A 32 8.08 5.66 13.75
CA ILE A 32 9.46 6.09 14.03
C ILE A 32 9.92 7.31 13.21
N LYS A 33 9.02 7.93 12.43
CA LYS A 33 9.32 9.04 11.51
C LYS A 33 10.48 8.72 10.56
N CYS A 34 10.45 7.51 9.99
CA CYS A 34 11.43 7.08 8.98
C CYS A 34 11.38 7.97 7.73
N ASN A 35 12.35 7.79 6.84
CA ASN A 35 12.42 8.52 5.57
C ASN A 35 11.09 8.37 4.78
N PRO A 36 10.39 9.47 4.45
CA PRO A 36 9.07 9.38 3.87
C PRO A 36 9.06 8.86 2.43
N TYR A 37 10.17 8.97 1.69
CA TYR A 37 10.28 8.43 0.34
C TYR A 37 10.26 6.90 0.38
N SER A 38 11.09 6.29 1.25
CA SER A 38 11.08 4.83 1.44
C SER A 38 9.76 4.34 2.03
N THR A 39 9.18 5.07 2.99
CA THR A 39 7.85 4.76 3.54
C THR A 39 6.79 4.76 2.43
N HIS A 40 6.82 5.76 1.54
CA HIS A 40 5.83 5.89 0.47
C HIS A 40 5.85 4.70 -0.48
N VAL A 41 7.02 4.14 -0.78
CA VAL A 41 7.15 2.93 -1.60
C VAL A 41 6.41 1.75 -0.97
N ILE A 42 6.55 1.55 0.34
CA ILE A 42 5.89 0.45 1.06
C ILE A 42 4.38 0.68 1.16
N VAL A 43 3.95 1.91 1.47
CA VAL A 43 2.54 2.29 1.53
C VAL A 43 1.86 2.07 0.18
N LYS A 44 2.49 2.49 -0.92
CA LYS A 44 1.93 2.33 -2.27
C LYS A 44 1.97 0.90 -2.77
N ALA A 45 2.97 0.10 -2.36
CA ALA A 45 2.96 -1.34 -2.64
C ALA A 45 1.74 -2.02 -1.99
N ALA A 46 1.42 -1.70 -0.74
CA ALA A 46 0.20 -2.21 -0.09
C ALA A 46 -1.08 -1.76 -0.83
N ASN A 47 -1.18 -0.47 -1.16
CA ASN A 47 -2.32 0.11 -1.89
C ASN A 47 -2.56 -0.61 -3.23
N GLU A 48 -1.52 -0.79 -4.04
CA GLU A 48 -1.60 -1.45 -5.34
C GLU A 48 -2.09 -2.90 -5.19
N MET A 49 -1.59 -3.62 -4.19
CA MET A 49 -2.06 -4.98 -3.91
C MET A 49 -3.53 -5.02 -3.48
N ILE A 50 -3.97 -4.09 -2.64
CA ILE A 50 -5.37 -4.00 -2.18
C ILE A 50 -6.29 -3.69 -3.36
N GLU A 51 -6.00 -2.65 -4.16
CA GLU A 51 -6.80 -2.27 -5.34
C GLU A 51 -6.93 -3.44 -6.33
N VAL A 52 -5.83 -4.11 -6.64
CA VAL A 52 -5.82 -5.24 -7.58
C VAL A 52 -6.65 -6.40 -7.05
N ILE A 53 -6.49 -6.78 -5.79
CA ILE A 53 -7.25 -7.90 -5.21
C ILE A 53 -8.73 -7.54 -5.12
N ALA A 54 -9.08 -6.35 -4.63
CA ALA A 54 -10.46 -5.87 -4.54
C ALA A 54 -11.17 -5.91 -5.89
N ARG A 55 -10.50 -5.45 -6.96
CA ARG A 55 -11.01 -5.54 -8.33
C ARG A 55 -11.20 -6.98 -8.80
N GLN A 56 -10.26 -7.87 -8.49
CA GLN A 56 -10.33 -9.28 -8.87
C GLN A 56 -11.41 -10.06 -8.11
N THR A 57 -11.72 -9.66 -6.87
CA THR A 57 -12.70 -10.32 -6.01
C THR A 57 -14.07 -9.65 -6.01
N GLY A 58 -14.21 -8.48 -6.65
CA GLY A 58 -15.44 -7.69 -6.66
C GLY A 58 -15.79 -7.07 -5.30
N VAL A 59 -14.81 -6.96 -4.39
CA VAL A 59 -14.99 -6.29 -3.10
C VAL A 59 -14.89 -4.77 -3.33
N PRO A 60 -15.91 -3.98 -3.00
CA PRO A 60 -15.85 -2.54 -3.16
C PRO A 60 -14.89 -1.90 -2.15
N LEU A 61 -14.22 -0.83 -2.58
CA LEU A 61 -13.43 0.05 -1.71
C LEU A 61 -14.10 1.42 -1.66
N ASP A 62 -14.38 1.94 -0.47
CA ASP A 62 -15.10 3.22 -0.31
C ASP A 62 -14.32 4.42 -0.88
N TRP A 63 -13.02 4.25 -1.09
CA TRP A 63 -12.10 5.23 -1.65
C TRP A 63 -11.70 4.93 -3.10
N ASP A 64 -12.37 3.99 -3.78
CA ASP A 64 -12.08 3.65 -5.17
C ASP A 64 -12.19 4.90 -6.07
N PRO A 65 -11.11 5.33 -6.73
CA PRO A 65 -11.14 6.48 -7.62
C PRO A 65 -12.14 6.34 -8.76
N ASP A 66 -12.43 5.11 -9.23
CA ASP A 66 -13.42 4.88 -10.29
C ASP A 66 -14.86 5.22 -9.82
N LEU A 67 -15.11 5.31 -8.51
CA LEU A 67 -16.39 5.74 -7.93
C LEU A 67 -16.44 7.23 -7.60
N LEU A 68 -15.27 7.85 -7.36
CA LEU A 68 -15.16 9.21 -6.82
C LEU A 68 -14.77 10.26 -7.87
N ILE A 69 -14.09 9.84 -8.94
CA ILE A 69 -13.56 10.71 -9.97
C ILE A 69 -14.34 10.47 -11.27
N LYS A 70 -14.78 11.55 -11.92
CA LYS A 70 -15.48 11.45 -13.20
C LYS A 70 -14.61 10.75 -14.26
N ASP A 71 -15.25 9.99 -15.14
CA ASP A 71 -14.60 9.21 -16.21
C ASP A 71 -13.64 10.06 -17.07
N GLU A 72 -14.01 11.32 -17.38
CA GLU A 72 -13.15 12.22 -18.15
C GLU A 72 -11.85 12.64 -17.43
N HIS A 73 -11.76 12.46 -16.11
CA HIS A 73 -10.63 12.88 -15.27
C HIS A 73 -9.84 11.73 -14.64
N ILE A 74 -10.35 10.49 -14.71
CA ILE A 74 -9.72 9.34 -14.03
C ILE A 74 -8.27 9.09 -14.47
N LYS A 75 -7.98 9.30 -15.76
CA LYS A 75 -6.64 9.11 -16.33
C LYS A 75 -5.65 10.12 -15.76
N ASP A 76 -6.05 11.39 -15.71
CA ASP A 76 -5.20 12.46 -15.19
C ASP A 76 -5.01 12.33 -13.67
N TYR A 77 -6.08 11.96 -12.95
CA TYR A 77 -6.00 11.61 -11.54
C TYR A 77 -4.97 10.50 -11.29
N ARG A 78 -5.08 9.36 -12.00
CA ARG A 78 -4.15 8.23 -11.84
C ARG A 78 -2.70 8.62 -12.16
N LYS A 79 -2.50 9.46 -13.16
CA LYS A 79 -1.18 10.00 -13.52
C LYS A 79 -0.59 10.82 -12.37
N LEU A 80 -1.39 11.70 -11.77
CA LEU A 80 -0.97 12.54 -10.65
C LEU A 80 -0.75 11.72 -9.37
N ALA A 81 -1.71 10.87 -9.00
CA ALA A 81 -1.67 10.06 -7.79
C ALA A 81 -0.48 9.08 -7.75
N ASN A 82 -0.05 8.57 -8.92
CA ASN A 82 1.08 7.64 -9.02
C ASN A 82 2.41 8.31 -9.35
N LYS A 83 2.46 9.64 -9.55
CA LYS A 83 3.66 10.36 -10.00
C LYS A 83 4.84 10.15 -9.06
N ALA A 84 4.65 10.39 -7.77
CA ALA A 84 5.69 10.22 -6.75
C ALA A 84 6.15 8.76 -6.66
N TYR A 85 5.21 7.81 -6.61
CA TYR A 85 5.52 6.39 -6.52
C TYR A 85 6.31 5.88 -7.73
N ASN A 86 5.92 6.29 -8.94
CA ASN A 86 6.60 5.91 -10.16
C ASN A 86 8.03 6.45 -10.21
N TYR A 87 8.26 7.69 -9.78
CA TYR A 87 9.61 8.24 -9.65
C TYR A 87 10.47 7.42 -8.68
N LEU A 88 9.91 7.00 -7.54
CA LEU A 88 10.66 6.30 -6.50
C LEU A 88 10.95 4.83 -6.85
N LYS A 89 10.05 4.15 -7.58
CA LYS A 89 10.16 2.71 -7.86
C LYS A 89 10.80 2.37 -9.21
N HIS A 90 10.79 3.31 -10.16
CA HIS A 90 11.34 3.09 -11.49
C HIS A 90 12.52 4.01 -11.73
N ALA A 91 13.66 3.42 -12.08
CA ALA A 91 14.82 4.15 -12.60
C ALA A 91 14.69 4.45 -14.11
N ASP A 92 13.46 4.50 -14.64
CA ASP A 92 13.14 4.56 -16.08
C ASP A 92 13.30 5.98 -16.67
N LYS A 93 13.61 6.97 -15.83
CA LYS A 93 13.86 8.35 -16.23
C LYS A 93 15.34 8.70 -16.09
N ASP A 94 15.75 9.78 -16.74
CA ASP A 94 17.10 10.35 -16.62
C ASP A 94 17.50 10.38 -15.14
N ALA A 95 18.68 9.86 -14.80
CA ALA A 95 19.17 9.83 -13.42
C ALA A 95 19.27 11.24 -12.80
N ASN A 96 19.29 12.28 -13.64
CA ASN A 96 19.32 13.68 -13.24
C ASN A 96 17.92 14.32 -13.16
N ASP A 97 16.85 13.61 -13.51
CA ASP A 97 15.49 14.15 -13.39
C ASP A 97 15.19 14.44 -11.90
N PRO A 98 14.81 15.68 -11.55
CA PRO A 98 14.50 16.03 -10.17
C PRO A 98 13.21 15.35 -9.72
N TYR A 99 13.14 15.06 -8.41
CA TYR A 99 11.90 14.60 -7.80
C TYR A 99 10.80 15.66 -7.96
N ASP A 100 9.71 15.26 -8.59
CA ASP A 100 8.57 16.12 -8.91
C ASP A 100 7.28 15.54 -8.30
N GLY A 101 7.36 15.18 -7.02
CA GLY A 101 6.25 14.75 -6.17
C GLY A 101 5.99 15.71 -5.00
N PRO A 102 5.11 15.34 -4.05
CA PRO A 102 4.81 16.17 -2.88
C PRO A 102 6.07 16.52 -2.07
N ALA A 103 6.11 17.72 -1.50
CA ALA A 103 7.17 18.10 -0.57
C ALA A 103 7.26 17.12 0.61
N HIS A 104 8.43 17.02 1.24
CA HIS A 104 8.69 16.04 2.32
C HIS A 104 7.59 15.99 3.39
N SER A 105 7.15 17.14 3.90
CA SER A 105 6.09 17.22 4.92
C SER A 105 4.73 16.74 4.43
N ASP A 106 4.41 16.98 3.17
CA ASP A 106 3.14 16.55 2.58
C ASP A 106 3.19 15.07 2.19
N LEU A 107 4.38 14.55 1.83
CA LEU A 107 4.58 13.11 1.62
C LEU A 107 4.42 12.32 2.94
N CYS A 108 4.89 12.86 4.08
CA CYS A 108 4.59 12.28 5.39
C CYS A 108 3.07 12.15 5.61
N LYS A 109 2.32 13.25 5.47
CA LYS A 109 0.87 13.25 5.65
C LYS A 109 0.17 12.30 4.67
N LEU A 110 0.63 12.26 3.41
CA LEU A 110 0.09 11.37 2.41
C LEU A 110 0.30 9.90 2.78
N ASN A 111 1.47 9.55 3.34
CA ASN A 111 1.74 8.20 3.85
C ASN A 111 0.80 7.83 4.99
N ASP A 112 0.54 8.77 5.91
CA ASP A 112 -0.39 8.56 7.02
C ASP A 112 -1.80 8.26 6.49
N VAL A 113 -2.35 9.16 5.66
CA VAL A 113 -3.70 9.04 5.10
C VAL A 113 -3.87 7.78 4.25
N LEU A 114 -2.92 7.51 3.34
CA LEU A 114 -2.99 6.31 2.52
C LEU A 114 -2.86 5.02 3.35
N SER A 115 -2.10 5.03 4.44
CA SER A 115 -2.01 3.87 5.32
C SER A 115 -3.35 3.57 5.98
N LEU A 116 -4.11 4.60 6.37
CA LEU A 116 -5.46 4.42 6.92
C LEU A 116 -6.43 3.84 5.88
N PHE A 117 -6.41 4.35 4.65
CA PHE A 117 -7.22 3.80 3.56
C PHE A 117 -6.86 2.35 3.26
N ASN A 118 -5.56 2.03 3.26
CA ASN A 118 -5.10 0.68 3.05
C ASN A 118 -5.50 -0.26 4.21
N LEU A 119 -5.53 0.21 5.45
CA LEU A 119 -6.00 -0.58 6.59
C LEU A 119 -7.48 -0.91 6.45
N ASN A 120 -8.30 0.08 6.08
CA ASN A 120 -9.72 -0.11 5.78
C ASN A 120 -9.91 -1.12 4.63
N GLY A 121 -9.18 -0.95 3.52
CA GLY A 121 -9.26 -1.86 2.37
C GLY A 121 -8.78 -3.29 2.70
N TYR A 122 -7.73 -3.43 3.52
CA TYR A 122 -7.27 -4.73 4.00
C TYR A 122 -8.33 -5.43 4.85
N GLN A 123 -9.03 -4.72 5.73
CA GLN A 123 -10.15 -5.27 6.49
C GLN A 123 -11.33 -5.65 5.59
N ALA A 124 -11.66 -4.83 4.59
CA ALA A 124 -12.70 -5.13 3.60
C ALA A 124 -12.41 -6.43 2.83
N LEU A 125 -11.14 -6.73 2.56
CA LEU A 125 -10.67 -7.98 1.95
C LEU A 125 -10.64 -9.18 2.92
N GLY A 126 -11.17 -9.05 4.14
CA GLY A 126 -11.18 -10.09 5.17
C GLY A 126 -9.91 -10.17 6.02
N GLY A 127 -9.00 -9.22 5.86
CA GLY A 127 -7.79 -9.08 6.66
C GLY A 127 -8.11 -8.79 8.14
N LYS A 128 -7.37 -9.43 9.04
CA LYS A 128 -7.46 -9.16 10.48
C LYS A 128 -6.31 -8.26 10.91
N LEU A 129 -6.62 -7.15 11.57
CA LEU A 129 -5.61 -6.24 12.11
C LEU A 129 -4.87 -6.90 13.28
N SER A 130 -3.54 -6.80 13.29
CA SER A 130 -2.78 -7.04 14.51
C SER A 130 -3.00 -5.89 15.50
N PRO A 131 -2.67 -6.05 16.80
CA PRO A 131 -2.81 -4.97 17.78
C PRO A 131 -2.14 -3.66 17.35
N THR A 132 -0.93 -3.73 16.79
CA THR A 132 -0.20 -2.55 16.29
C THR A 132 -0.94 -1.83 15.15
N LEU A 133 -1.54 -2.59 14.22
CA LEU A 133 -2.30 -1.99 13.12
C LEU A 133 -3.63 -1.40 13.60
N ALA A 134 -4.27 -2.04 14.58
CA ALA A 134 -5.51 -1.56 15.19
C ALA A 134 -5.29 -0.26 15.97
N GLU A 135 -4.19 -0.15 16.72
CA GLU A 135 -3.80 1.06 17.43
C GLU A 135 -3.62 2.22 16.45
N PHE A 136 -2.80 2.04 15.40
CA PHE A 136 -2.59 3.06 14.37
C PHE A 136 -3.91 3.53 13.73
N SER A 137 -4.81 2.59 13.40
CA SER A 137 -6.11 2.92 12.82
C SER A 137 -7.02 3.73 13.75
N SER A 138 -6.80 3.66 15.08
CA SER A 138 -7.59 4.38 16.08
C SER A 138 -7.04 5.76 16.44
N MET A 139 -5.83 6.08 15.97
CA MET A 139 -5.15 7.36 16.23
C MET A 139 -5.48 8.45 15.22
N ALA A 140 -6.20 8.12 14.15
CA ALA A 140 -6.62 9.04 13.10
C ALA A 140 -8.11 9.39 13.20
#